data_AF-A0A836XGM5-F1
#
_entry.id   AF-A0A836XGM5-F1
#
_cell.length_a   1.000
_cell.length_b   1.000
_cell.length_c   1.000
_cell.angle_alpha   90.00
_cell.angle_beta   90.00
_cell.angle_gamma   90.00
#
_symmetry.space_group_name_H-M   'P 1'
#
loop_
_entity.id
_entity.type
_entity.pdbx_description
1 polymer ?
#
loop_
_entity_poly.entity_id
_entity_poly.type
_entity_poly.pdbx_seq_one_letter_code
_entity_poly.pdbx_strand_id
1 'polypeptide(L)'
;MEIDKLAEEGAIVGEGPIWNAEQQTLIWTDIHTGRMFSYDPASGDNTQIHDGFNVGGFMQNKQGGYVCFIHNGVVLWKSDDDWQRIQPEELTGHPLQFNDVIAAPNGGAFAGT
;
A
#
# COMPACT_ATOMS: atom_id res chain seq x y z
N MET A 1 -14.11 -5.25 -25.31
CA MET A 1 -13.64 -5.07 -23.92
C MET A 1 -13.81 -6.42 -23.25
N GLU A 2 -12.73 -6.98 -22.75
CA GLU A 2 -12.69 -8.25 -22.02
C GLU A 2 -12.36 -7.92 -20.56
N ILE A 3 -12.92 -8.67 -19.62
CA ILE A 3 -12.74 -8.47 -18.18
C ILE A 3 -12.31 -9.82 -17.60
N ASP A 4 -11.11 -9.87 -17.07
CA ASP A 4 -10.52 -11.06 -16.46
C ASP A 4 -10.29 -10.86 -14.97
N LYS A 5 -10.50 -11.92 -14.20
CA LYS A 5 -10.16 -11.95 -12.77
C LYS A 5 -8.71 -12.37 -12.62
N LEU A 6 -7.87 -11.48 -12.08
CA LEU A 6 -6.43 -11.69 -11.94
C LEU A 6 -6.03 -12.37 -10.61
N ALA A 7 -6.78 -12.12 -9.52
CA ALA A 7 -6.49 -12.66 -8.19
C ALA A 7 -7.79 -12.91 -7.39
N GLU A 8 -7.74 -13.80 -6.40
CA GLU A 8 -8.86 -14.16 -5.50
C GLU A 8 -8.32 -14.49 -4.10
N GLU A 9 -7.85 -13.48 -3.38
CA GLU A 9 -7.23 -13.65 -2.04
C GLU A 9 -8.23 -13.61 -0.88
N GLY A 10 -9.53 -13.57 -1.19
CA GLY A 10 -10.57 -13.30 -0.19
C GLY A 10 -10.34 -11.97 0.53
N ALA A 11 -9.98 -10.92 -0.21
CA ALA A 11 -9.82 -9.58 0.35
C ALA A 11 -11.18 -9.08 0.88
N ILE A 12 -11.18 -8.50 2.09
CA ILE A 12 -12.41 -7.91 2.65
C ILE A 12 -12.68 -6.57 1.96
N VAL A 13 -11.67 -5.71 1.87
CA VAL A 13 -11.73 -4.44 1.13
C VAL A 13 -10.40 -4.23 0.41
N GLY A 14 -10.37 -4.55 -0.89
CA GLY A 14 -9.23 -4.30 -1.76
C GLY A 14 -9.12 -2.82 -2.15
N GLU A 15 -7.94 -2.23 -1.98
CA GLU A 15 -7.70 -0.78 -2.12
C GLU A 15 -6.32 -0.46 -2.74
N GLY A 16 -6.19 0.82 -3.13
CA GLY A 16 -4.90 1.45 -3.46
C GLY A 16 -4.04 0.78 -4.54
N PRO A 17 -4.59 0.31 -5.68
CA PRO A 17 -3.78 -0.32 -6.72
C PRO A 17 -2.79 0.67 -7.35
N ILE A 18 -1.50 0.34 -7.36
CA ILE A 18 -0.47 1.09 -8.09
C ILE A 18 0.40 0.17 -8.94
N TRP A 19 0.86 0.67 -10.09
CA TRP A 19 1.80 -0.05 -10.94
C TRP A 19 3.25 0.25 -10.54
N ASN A 20 4.00 -0.78 -10.15
CA ASN A 20 5.45 -0.69 -9.98
C ASN A 20 6.13 -0.89 -11.34
N ALA A 21 6.52 0.21 -11.99
CA ALA A 21 7.15 0.16 -13.31
C ALA A 21 8.54 -0.50 -13.32
N GLU A 22 9.26 -0.53 -12.18
CA GLU A 22 10.58 -1.16 -12.11
C GLU A 22 10.47 -2.69 -12.11
N GLN A 23 9.49 -3.22 -11.37
CA GLN A 23 9.26 -4.65 -11.24
C GLN A 23 8.24 -5.20 -12.25
N GLN A 24 7.52 -4.33 -12.97
CA GLN A 24 6.40 -4.70 -13.84
C GLN A 24 5.31 -5.47 -13.08
N THR A 25 4.99 -5.02 -11.87
CA THR A 25 3.98 -5.65 -11.00
C THR A 25 2.92 -4.66 -10.56
N LEU A 26 1.69 -5.16 -10.33
CA LEU A 26 0.61 -4.41 -9.72
C LEU A 26 0.64 -4.64 -8.21
N ILE A 27 0.72 -3.57 -7.43
CA ILE A 27 0.69 -3.63 -5.98
C ILE A 27 -0.68 -3.18 -5.49
N TRP A 28 -1.26 -3.88 -4.53
CA TRP A 28 -2.56 -3.55 -3.95
C TRP A 28 -2.65 -4.04 -2.50
N THR A 29 -3.62 -3.56 -1.74
CA THR A 29 -3.79 -3.92 -0.31
C THR A 29 -5.21 -4.35 0.02
N ASP A 30 -5.35 -5.19 1.04
CA ASP A 30 -6.61 -5.41 1.75
C ASP A 30 -6.56 -4.66 3.08
N ILE A 31 -7.11 -3.44 3.09
CA ILE A 31 -7.00 -2.51 4.22
C ILE A 31 -7.52 -3.12 5.52
N HIS A 32 -8.56 -3.96 5.47
CA HIS A 32 -9.16 -4.52 6.68
C HIS A 32 -8.33 -5.62 7.32
N THR A 33 -7.63 -6.43 6.52
CA THR A 33 -6.80 -7.52 7.06
C THR A 33 -5.36 -7.10 7.26
N GLY A 34 -4.91 -6.00 6.67
CA GLY A 34 -3.51 -5.56 6.76
C GLY A 34 -2.58 -6.33 5.83
N ARG A 35 -3.14 -6.96 4.79
CA ARG A 35 -2.35 -7.66 3.76
C ARG A 35 -2.04 -6.73 2.59
N MET A 36 -0.84 -6.86 2.02
CA MET A 36 -0.53 -6.28 0.70
C MET A 36 -0.05 -7.38 -0.24
N PHE A 37 -0.27 -7.16 -1.53
CA PHE A 37 0.01 -8.12 -2.57
C PHE A 37 0.75 -7.48 -3.74
N SER A 38 1.56 -8.28 -4.43
CA SER A 38 2.22 -7.97 -5.69
C SER A 38 1.80 -8.99 -6.73
N TYR A 39 1.08 -8.53 -7.75
CA TYR A 39 0.67 -9.33 -8.90
C TYR A 39 1.65 -9.14 -10.06
N ASP A 40 2.23 -10.23 -10.55
CA ASP A 40 3.09 -10.28 -11.74
C ASP A 40 2.28 -10.75 -12.96
N PRO A 41 1.98 -9.88 -13.94
CA PRO A 41 1.25 -10.29 -15.14
C PRO A 41 2.00 -11.27 -16.05
N ALA A 42 3.33 -11.38 -15.93
CA ALA A 42 4.13 -12.29 -16.76
C ALA A 42 3.97 -13.74 -16.32
N SER A 43 3.90 -14.00 -15.00
CA SER A 43 3.66 -15.35 -14.46
C SER A 43 2.19 -15.62 -14.10
N GLY A 44 1.41 -14.57 -13.84
CA GLY A 44 0.07 -14.65 -13.28
C GLY A 44 0.05 -14.84 -11.76
N ASP A 45 1.20 -14.74 -11.09
CA ASP A 45 1.29 -14.93 -9.64
C ASP A 45 0.85 -13.68 -8.89
N ASN A 46 0.03 -13.87 -7.85
CA ASN A 46 -0.30 -12.83 -6.88
C ASN A 46 0.33 -13.20 -5.53
N THR A 47 1.43 -12.54 -5.19
CA THR A 47 2.22 -12.85 -3.99
C THR A 47 1.84 -11.90 -2.85
N GLN A 48 1.51 -12.42 -1.66
CA GLN A 48 1.40 -11.61 -0.46
C GLN A 48 2.79 -11.12 -0.04
N ILE A 49 2.95 -9.80 0.09
CA ILE A 49 4.23 -9.16 0.43
C ILE A 49 4.24 -8.51 1.81
N HIS A 50 3.07 -8.35 2.44
CA HIS A 50 2.88 -7.76 3.76
C HIS A 50 1.78 -8.50 4.52
N ASP A 51 1.98 -8.72 5.82
CA ASP A 51 0.98 -9.22 6.77
C ASP A 51 1.13 -8.53 8.14
N GLY A 52 0.59 -7.32 8.27
CA GLY A 52 0.83 -6.55 9.48
C GLY A 52 -0.19 -5.45 9.72
N PHE A 53 0.22 -4.20 9.49
CA PHE A 53 -0.61 -3.05 9.79
C PHE A 53 -1.60 -2.78 8.66
N ASN A 54 -2.74 -2.17 8.99
CA ASN A 54 -3.72 -1.78 7.99
C ASN A 54 -3.18 -0.63 7.13
N VAL A 55 -2.93 -0.91 5.85
CA VAL A 55 -2.48 0.08 4.86
C VAL A 55 -3.70 0.61 4.12
N GLY A 56 -4.01 1.91 4.27
CA GLY A 56 -5.10 2.54 3.53
C GLY A 56 -4.69 2.96 2.12
N GLY A 57 -3.44 3.39 1.98
CA GLY A 57 -2.84 3.75 0.71
C GLY A 57 -1.34 3.86 0.81
N PHE A 58 -0.66 3.86 -0.33
CA PHE A 58 0.79 3.82 -0.37
C PHE A 58 1.31 4.38 -1.68
N MET A 59 2.57 4.79 -1.68
CA MET A 59 3.28 5.28 -2.86
C MET A 59 4.68 4.68 -2.93
N GLN A 60 5.15 4.44 -4.15
CA GLN A 60 6.51 3.93 -4.36
C GLN A 60 7.54 4.94 -3.84
N ASN A 61 8.47 4.47 -3.02
CA ASN A 61 9.53 5.30 -2.46
C ASN A 61 10.77 5.23 -3.37
N LYS A 62 11.30 6.39 -3.78
CA LYS A 62 12.51 6.47 -4.62
C LYS A 62 13.74 5.81 -3.99
N GLN A 63 13.79 5.73 -2.65
CA GLN A 63 14.87 5.05 -1.92
C GLN A 63 14.66 3.53 -1.76
N GLY A 64 13.64 2.98 -2.42
CA GLY A 64 13.22 1.59 -2.32
C GLY A 64 12.04 1.39 -1.36
N GLY A 65 11.25 0.35 -1.63
CA GLY A 65 10.03 0.05 -0.89
C GLY A 65 8.90 1.05 -1.15
N TYR A 66 8.04 1.22 -0.14
CA TYR A 66 6.85 2.06 -0.20
C TYR A 66 6.79 3.01 1.00
N VAL A 67 6.18 4.17 0.79
CA VAL A 67 5.66 5.00 1.89
C VAL A 67 4.22 4.55 2.11
N CYS A 68 3.96 3.86 3.22
CA CYS A 68 2.64 3.33 3.55
C CYS A 68 1.94 4.25 4.55
N PHE A 69 0.71 4.62 4.24
CA PHE A 69 -0.18 5.41 5.08
C PHE A 69 -1.14 4.45 5.74
N ILE A 70 -1.05 4.36 7.06
CA ILE A 70 -1.63 3.28 7.85
C ILE A 70 -2.62 3.83 8.88
N HIS A 71 -3.47 2.97 9.45
CA HIS A 71 -4.46 3.36 10.48
C HIS A 71 -3.89 4.00 11.77
N ASN A 72 -2.59 4.20 11.86
CA ASN A 72 -1.97 4.89 12.98
C ASN A 72 -0.69 5.63 12.57
N GLY A 73 -0.64 6.24 11.38
CA GLY A 73 0.46 7.11 10.97
C GLY A 73 1.02 6.78 9.58
N VAL A 74 2.31 7.06 9.38
CA VAL A 74 2.99 6.84 8.09
C VAL A 74 4.31 6.15 8.33
N VAL A 75 4.61 5.14 7.52
CA VAL A 75 5.83 4.34 7.61
C VAL A 75 6.55 4.28 6.27
N LEU A 76 7.88 4.25 6.32
CA LEU A 76 8.71 3.77 5.22
C LEU A 76 8.81 2.25 5.38
N TRP A 77 8.35 1.49 4.40
CA TRP A 77 8.31 0.03 4.45
C TRP A 77 9.09 -0.56 3.28
N LYS A 78 9.99 -1.51 3.57
CA LYS A 78 10.69 -2.32 2.57
C LYS A 78 10.32 -3.80 2.69
N SER A 79 10.10 -4.26 3.91
CA SER A 79 9.54 -5.56 4.25
C SER A 79 8.97 -5.52 5.68
N ASP A 80 8.30 -6.58 6.11
CA ASP A 80 7.74 -6.67 7.48
C ASP A 80 8.80 -6.62 8.58
N ASP A 81 10.04 -6.96 8.23
CA ASP A 81 11.21 -6.89 9.12
C ASP A 81 12.05 -5.61 8.93
N ASP A 82 11.79 -4.81 7.88
CA ASP A 82 12.52 -3.58 7.55
C ASP A 82 11.55 -2.44 7.24
N TRP A 83 11.11 -1.76 8.30
CA TRP A 83 10.27 -0.58 8.20
C TRP A 83 10.56 0.43 9.31
N GLN A 84 10.22 1.70 9.06
CA GLN A 84 10.43 2.80 9.98
C GLN A 84 9.22 3.73 9.98
N ARG A 85 8.70 4.03 11.17
CA ARG A 85 7.67 5.07 11.34
C ARG A 85 8.25 6.48 11.17
N ILE A 86 7.59 7.30 10.36
CA ILE A 86 7.96 8.70 10.10
C ILE A 86 6.89 9.71 10.51
N GLN A 87 5.62 9.29 10.63
CA GLN A 87 4.53 10.07 11.22
C GLN A 87 3.93 9.28 12.40
N PRO A 88 3.76 9.90 13.58
CA PRO A 88 3.12 9.27 14.74
C PRO A 88 1.63 8.98 14.52
N GLU A 89 1.00 8.38 15.53
CA GLU A 89 -0.38 7.87 15.48
C GLU A 89 -1.46 8.95 15.40
N GLU A 90 -1.11 10.18 15.73
CA GLU A 90 -2.04 11.30 15.75
C GLU A 90 -1.43 12.56 15.10
N LEU A 91 -2.31 13.42 14.61
CA LEU A 91 -1.98 14.77 14.19
C LEU A 91 -2.84 15.74 15.01
N THR A 92 -2.20 16.62 15.77
CA THR A 92 -2.88 17.61 16.61
C THR A 92 -3.89 17.02 17.60
N GLY A 93 -3.63 15.81 18.12
CA GLY A 93 -4.52 15.09 19.04
C GLY A 93 -5.67 14.33 18.38
N HIS A 94 -5.71 14.27 17.04
CA HIS A 94 -6.66 13.44 16.29
C HIS A 94 -5.95 12.17 15.81
N PRO A 95 -6.47 10.97 16.16
CA PRO A 95 -5.95 9.71 15.63
C PRO A 95 -6.01 9.73 14.09
N LEU A 96 -4.93 9.27 13.46
CA LEU A 96 -4.84 9.17 12.02
C LEU A 96 -5.39 7.82 11.58
N GLN A 97 -6.40 7.80 10.71
CA GLN A 97 -6.90 6.58 10.08
C GLN A 97 -6.89 6.74 8.56
N PHE A 98 -5.72 6.59 7.93
CA PHE A 98 -5.61 6.83 6.49
C PHE A 98 -6.49 5.87 5.67
N ASN A 99 -7.21 6.44 4.70
CA ASN A 99 -7.86 5.72 3.61
C ASN A 99 -7.03 5.92 2.32
N ASP A 100 -7.65 6.41 1.25
CA ASP A 100 -7.00 6.57 -0.04
C ASP A 100 -5.86 7.61 -0.03
N VAL A 101 -4.82 7.30 -0.83
CA VAL A 101 -3.60 8.11 -0.95
C VAL A 101 -3.13 8.14 -2.39
N ILE A 102 -2.73 9.33 -2.84
CA ILE A 102 -2.11 9.51 -4.15
C ILE A 102 -0.83 10.33 -4.06
N ALA A 103 0.20 9.91 -4.79
CA ALA A 103 1.43 10.66 -4.94
C ALA A 103 1.19 11.94 -5.77
N ALA A 104 1.66 13.07 -5.26
CA ALA A 104 1.71 14.32 -6.00
C ALA A 104 2.93 14.33 -6.96
N PRO A 105 2.88 15.09 -8.08
CA PRO A 105 4.00 15.15 -9.04
C PRO A 105 5.33 15.65 -8.47
N ASN A 106 5.30 16.36 -7.33
CA ASN A 106 6.49 16.83 -6.61
C ASN A 106 7.07 15.80 -5.63
N GLY A 107 6.51 14.58 -5.57
CA GLY A 107 6.90 13.54 -4.63
C GLY A 107 6.27 13.65 -3.24
N GLY A 108 5.39 14.64 -3.02
CA GLY A 108 4.53 14.66 -1.84
C GLY A 108 3.36 13.67 -1.95
N ALA A 109 2.51 13.63 -0.92
CA ALA A 109 1.30 12.81 -0.91
C ALA A 109 0.07 13.66 -0.61
N PHE A 110 -1.05 13.33 -1.25
CA PHE A 110 -2.38 13.70 -0.79
C PHE A 110 -3.01 12.47 -0.15
N ALA A 111 -3.41 12.60 1.11
CA ALA A 111 -3.94 11.50 1.91
C ALA A 111 -5.09 12.01 2.79
N GLY A 112 -6.17 11.24 2.86
CA GLY A 112 -7.32 11.51 3.73
C GLY A 112 -7.35 10.55 4.93
N THR A 113 -7.84 11.03 6.07
CA THR A 113 -8.08 10.22 7.29
C THR A 113 -9.51 10.35 7.77
#